data_AF-A0A929TFC4-F1
#
_entry.id   AF-A0A929TFC4-F1
#
_cell.length_a   1.000
_cell.length_b   1.000
_cell.length_c   1.000
_cell.angle_alpha   90.00
_cell.angle_beta   90.00
_cell.angle_gamma   90.00
#
_symmetry.space_group_name_H-M   'P 1'
#
loop_
_entity.id
_entity.type
_entity.pdbx_description
1 polymer ?
#
loop_
_entity_poly.entity_id
_entity_poly.type
_entity_poly.pdbx_seq_one_letter_code
_entity_poly.pdbx_strand_id
1 'polypeptide(L)'
;MSKQKEHEVIKLYTKGLTPYEISKIFNCSASDIRIQLHKAGYSVYGRDNDTLILPEEIEHVRARTKIGDRIGEGKVIGCYKFFARIEDKNHQTHCVYWADVARNTGYADSSHSERGSKHDDTKRKKS
;
A
#
# COMPACT_ATOMS: atom_id res chain seq x y z
N MET A 1 -28.27 -4.31 7.72
CA MET A 1 -27.14 -5.07 8.31
C MET A 1 -26.99 -4.65 9.76
N SER A 2 -26.77 -5.60 10.68
CA SER A 2 -26.55 -5.29 12.11
C SER A 2 -25.12 -4.77 12.33
N LYS A 3 -24.93 -3.83 13.26
CA LYS A 3 -23.60 -3.23 13.59
C LYS A 3 -22.49 -4.25 13.85
N GLN A 4 -22.85 -5.44 14.35
CA GLN A 4 -21.91 -6.54 14.59
C GLN A 4 -21.27 -7.05 13.29
N LYS A 5 -22.03 -7.14 12.18
CA LYS A 5 -21.51 -7.62 10.90
C LYS A 5 -20.47 -6.66 10.31
N GLU A 6 -20.68 -5.35 10.47
CA GLU A 6 -19.75 -4.33 9.99
C GLU A 6 -18.38 -4.41 10.69
N HIS A 7 -18.38 -4.58 12.02
CA HIS A 7 -17.16 -4.80 12.80
C HIS A 7 -16.40 -6.05 12.34
N GLU A 8 -17.13 -7.12 11.99
CA GLU A 8 -16.54 -8.38 11.60
C GLU A 8 -15.97 -8.34 10.17
N VAL A 9 -16.63 -7.61 9.26
CA VAL A 9 -16.11 -7.28 7.93
C VAL A 9 -14.79 -6.52 8.04
N ILE A 10 -14.73 -5.48 8.87
CA ILE A 10 -13.49 -4.71 9.08
C ILE A 10 -12.39 -5.61 9.65
N LYS A 11 -12.71 -6.45 10.64
CA LYS A 11 -11.74 -7.37 11.26
C LYS A 11 -11.17 -8.40 10.29
N LEU A 12 -11.98 -8.88 9.34
CA LEU A 12 -11.49 -9.81 8.31
C LEU A 12 -10.64 -9.08 7.26
N TYR A 13 -11.03 -7.86 6.90
CA TYR A 13 -10.27 -7.02 5.99
C TYR A 13 -8.89 -6.66 6.57
N THR A 14 -8.80 -6.31 7.86
CA THR A 14 -7.51 -6.04 8.53
C THR A 14 -6.63 -7.26 8.70
N LYS A 15 -7.21 -8.48 8.60
CA LYS A 15 -6.45 -9.74 8.54
C LYS A 15 -5.90 -10.05 7.14
N GLY A 16 -6.17 -9.19 6.14
CA GLY A 16 -5.71 -9.37 4.78
C GLY A 16 -6.64 -10.15 3.87
N LEU A 17 -7.93 -10.32 4.23
CA LEU A 17 -8.90 -10.93 3.32
C LEU A 17 -9.43 -9.91 2.33
N THR A 18 -9.58 -10.31 1.06
CA THR A 18 -10.13 -9.44 0.02
C THR A 18 -11.65 -9.27 0.19
N PRO A 19 -12.25 -8.17 -0.32
CA PRO A 19 -13.69 -8.00 -0.30
C PRO A 19 -14.45 -9.18 -0.91
N TYR A 20 -13.86 -9.86 -1.90
CA TYR A 20 -14.45 -11.02 -2.55
C TYR A 20 -14.43 -12.27 -1.64
N GLU A 21 -13.34 -12.51 -0.91
CA GLU A 21 -13.28 -13.59 0.07
C GLU A 21 -14.26 -13.36 1.22
N ILE A 22 -14.31 -12.13 1.71
CA ILE A 22 -15.27 -11.72 2.76
C ILE A 22 -16.71 -11.89 2.26
N SER A 23 -16.99 -11.55 1.00
CA SER A 23 -18.34 -11.67 0.45
C SER A 23 -18.82 -13.12 0.40
N LYS A 24 -17.91 -14.09 0.16
CA LYS A 24 -18.22 -15.53 0.24
C LYS A 24 -18.58 -15.97 1.66
N ILE A 25 -17.90 -15.44 2.68
CA ILE A 25 -18.17 -15.77 4.09
C ILE A 25 -19.55 -15.27 4.51
N PHE A 26 -19.91 -14.05 4.12
CA PHE A 26 -21.19 -13.43 4.50
C PHE A 26 -22.33 -13.71 3.52
N ASN A 27 -22.06 -14.46 2.44
CA ASN A 27 -22.99 -14.72 1.33
C ASN A 27 -23.66 -13.43 0.82
N CYS A 28 -22.85 -12.43 0.52
CA CYS A 28 -23.31 -11.13 0.00
C CYS A 28 -22.46 -10.70 -1.20
N SER A 29 -22.78 -9.56 -1.80
CA SER A 29 -22.00 -9.06 -2.94
C SER A 29 -20.69 -8.42 -2.46
N ALA A 30 -19.62 -8.56 -3.24
CA ALA A 30 -18.36 -7.86 -2.96
C ALA A 30 -18.56 -6.33 -2.95
N SER A 31 -19.52 -5.83 -3.72
CA SER A 31 -19.93 -4.42 -3.71
C SER A 31 -20.44 -3.98 -2.34
N ASP A 32 -21.26 -4.79 -1.66
CA ASP A 32 -21.76 -4.48 -0.32
C ASP A 32 -20.64 -4.41 0.71
N ILE A 33 -19.64 -5.28 0.59
CA ILE A 33 -18.45 -5.26 1.44
C ILE A 33 -17.63 -3.98 1.20
N ARG A 34 -17.40 -3.59 -0.06
CA ARG A 34 -16.70 -2.34 -0.41
C ARG A 34 -17.42 -1.11 0.14
N ILE A 35 -18.75 -1.06 0.05
CA ILE A 35 -19.55 0.06 0.59
C ILE A 35 -19.38 0.14 2.11
N GLN A 36 -19.37 -1.00 2.81
CA GLN A 36 -19.16 -1.03 4.27
C GLN A 36 -17.76 -0.55 4.65
N LEU A 37 -16.74 -1.07 3.97
CA LEU A 37 -15.35 -0.65 4.17
C LEU A 37 -15.20 0.85 3.92
N HIS A 38 -15.81 1.38 2.86
CA HIS A 38 -15.83 2.81 2.56
C HIS A 38 -16.49 3.65 3.66
N LYS A 39 -17.64 3.20 4.20
CA LYS A 39 -18.30 3.87 5.34
C LYS A 39 -17.43 3.87 6.59
N ALA A 40 -16.64 2.82 6.78
CA ALA A 40 -15.67 2.72 7.86
C ALA A 40 -14.35 3.47 7.60
N GLY A 41 -14.22 4.17 6.45
CA GLY A 41 -13.05 4.97 6.10
C GLY A 41 -11.93 4.22 5.39
N TYR A 42 -12.14 2.95 5.02
CA TYR A 42 -11.21 2.18 4.21
C TYR A 42 -11.49 2.41 2.72
N SER A 43 -10.44 2.73 1.95
CA SER A 43 -10.57 2.82 0.51
C SER A 43 -10.12 1.52 -0.15
N VAL A 44 -11.05 0.83 -0.79
CA VAL A 44 -10.77 -0.39 -1.54
C VAL A 44 -10.55 -0.02 -3.01
N TYR A 45 -9.29 0.14 -3.41
CA TYR A 45 -8.93 0.49 -4.79
C TYR A 45 -8.42 -0.73 -5.57
N GLY A 46 -9.10 -1.02 -6.66
CA GLY A 46 -8.71 -2.04 -7.65
C GLY A 46 -9.81 -2.22 -8.68
N ARG A 47 -9.46 -2.13 -9.97
CA ARG A 47 -10.31 -2.63 -11.08
C ARG A 47 -10.55 -4.13 -10.91
N ASP A 48 -9.57 -4.81 -10.34
CA ASP A 48 -9.59 -6.21 -9.95
C ASP A 48 -9.83 -6.26 -8.44
N ASN A 49 -10.70 -7.17 -7.99
CA ASN A 49 -11.32 -7.18 -6.66
C ASN A 49 -10.36 -7.43 -5.47
N ASP A 50 -9.04 -7.38 -5.68
CA ASP A 50 -8.07 -8.09 -4.82
C ASP A 50 -6.94 -7.24 -4.26
N THR A 51 -6.81 -5.96 -4.62
CA THR A 51 -5.73 -5.14 -4.03
C THR A 51 -6.16 -4.52 -2.71
N LEU A 52 -5.71 -5.14 -1.62
CA LEU A 52 -5.76 -4.59 -0.28
C LEU A 52 -4.61 -3.60 -0.11
N ILE A 53 -4.91 -2.41 0.43
CA ILE A 53 -3.88 -1.47 0.88
C ILE A 53 -4.13 -1.23 2.35
N LEU A 54 -3.17 -1.64 3.17
CA LEU A 54 -3.27 -1.52 4.62
C LEU A 54 -2.95 -0.07 5.02
N PRO A 55 -3.66 0.49 6.02
CA PRO A 55 -3.34 1.83 6.55
C PRO A 55 -1.87 2.00 6.95
N GLU A 56 -1.23 0.92 7.41
CA GLU A 56 0.18 0.87 7.78
C GLU A 56 1.13 1.13 6.61
N GLU A 57 0.77 0.68 5.39
CA GLU A 57 1.54 0.94 4.18
C GLU A 57 1.46 2.43 3.79
N ILE A 58 0.28 3.04 3.99
CA ILE A 58 0.06 4.47 3.75
C ILE A 58 0.89 5.32 4.71
N GLU A 59 0.90 4.97 6.00
CA GLU A 59 1.68 5.67 7.02
C GLU A 59 3.19 5.57 6.79
N HIS A 60 3.71 4.38 6.46
CA HIS A 60 5.14 4.19 6.19
C HIS A 60 5.63 5.02 5.01
N VAL A 61 4.89 5.05 3.91
CA VAL A 61 5.26 5.86 2.74
C VAL A 61 5.18 7.34 3.09
N ARG A 62 4.12 7.79 3.78
CA ARG A 62 3.98 9.18 4.21
C ARG A 62 5.10 9.64 5.15
N ALA A 63 5.55 8.78 6.07
CA ALA A 63 6.62 9.09 7.01
C ALA A 63 7.99 9.24 6.31
N ARG A 64 8.21 8.52 5.20
CA ARG A 64 9.47 8.53 4.46
C ARG A 64 9.53 9.59 3.37
N THR A 65 8.38 9.99 2.82
CA THR A 65 8.33 10.91 1.69
C THR A 65 8.25 12.36 2.15
N LYS A 66 9.19 13.19 1.70
CA LYS A 66 9.28 14.63 2.00
C LYS A 66 9.00 15.45 0.76
N ILE A 67 8.59 16.71 0.97
CA ILE A 67 8.51 17.69 -0.10
C ILE A 67 9.90 17.83 -0.72
N GLY A 68 9.97 17.68 -2.04
CA GLY A 68 11.21 17.68 -2.81
C GLY A 68 11.65 16.31 -3.30
N ASP A 69 11.13 15.22 -2.70
CA ASP A 69 11.46 13.86 -3.13
C ASP A 69 10.97 13.60 -4.56
N ARG A 70 11.65 12.71 -5.28
CA ARG A 70 11.27 12.29 -6.62
C ARG A 70 10.50 10.98 -6.59
N ILE A 71 9.34 10.96 -7.23
CA ILE A 71 8.50 9.78 -7.42
C ILE A 71 8.32 9.60 -8.93
N GLY A 72 8.92 8.55 -9.49
CA GLY A 72 9.02 8.39 -10.94
C GLY A 72 9.74 9.59 -11.57
N GLU A 73 9.08 10.28 -12.50
CA GLU A 73 9.63 11.46 -13.16
C GLU A 73 9.26 12.79 -12.50
N GLY A 74 8.36 12.76 -11.51
CA GLY A 74 7.83 13.96 -10.87
C GLY A 74 8.46 14.26 -9.51
N LYS A 75 8.30 15.50 -9.06
CA LYS A 75 8.77 16.02 -7.76
C LYS A 75 7.60 16.22 -6.82
N VAL A 76 7.69 15.72 -5.59
CA VAL A 76 6.68 15.95 -4.55
C VAL A 76 6.71 17.42 -4.16
N ILE A 77 5.60 18.12 -4.39
CA ILE A 77 5.40 19.53 -4.01
C ILE A 77 4.45 19.69 -2.82
N GLY A 78 3.77 18.61 -2.39
CA GLY A 78 2.94 18.63 -1.19
C GLY A 78 2.62 17.23 -0.68
N CYS A 79 2.57 17.08 0.65
CA CYS A 79 2.24 15.82 1.32
C CYS A 79 0.95 16.01 2.14
N TYR A 80 -0.09 15.25 1.80
CA TYR A 80 -1.38 15.30 2.49
C TYR A 80 -1.68 13.96 3.17
N LYS A 81 -2.78 13.91 3.93
CA LYS A 81 -3.16 12.72 4.71
C LYS A 81 -3.30 11.46 3.84
N PHE A 82 -3.79 11.58 2.60
CA PHE A 82 -4.08 10.44 1.73
C PHE A 82 -3.36 10.48 0.38
N PHE A 83 -2.80 11.62 0.00
CA PHE A 83 -2.17 11.81 -1.32
C PHE A 83 -0.95 12.71 -1.23
N ALA A 84 -0.07 12.56 -2.23
CA ALA A 84 1.00 13.47 -2.55
C ALA A 84 0.59 14.31 -3.76
N ARG A 85 0.97 15.59 -3.76
CA ARG A 85 0.93 16.42 -4.95
C ARG A 85 2.30 16.38 -5.61
N ILE A 86 2.33 15.99 -6.87
CA ILE A 86 3.56 15.77 -7.64
C ILE A 86 3.53 16.70 -8.85
N GLU A 87 4.61 17.44 -9.08
CA GLU A 87 4.80 18.23 -10.29
C GLU A 87 5.68 17.45 -11.27
N ASP A 88 5.25 17.31 -12.52
CA ASP A 88 6.04 16.63 -13.55
C ASP A 88 7.05 17.58 -14.23
N LYS A 89 7.83 17.05 -15.18
CA LYS A 89 8.83 17.83 -15.94
C LYS A 89 8.23 18.93 -16.82
N ASN A 90 6.92 18.85 -17.12
CA ASN A 90 6.18 19.85 -17.88
C ASN A 90 5.48 20.87 -16.97
N HIS A 91 5.81 20.89 -15.67
CA HIS A 91 5.17 21.71 -14.64
C HIS A 91 3.65 21.46 -14.49
N GLN A 92 3.15 20.30 -14.92
CA GLN A 92 1.78 19.91 -14.63
C GLN A 92 1.73 19.27 -13.24
N THR A 93 0.74 19.68 -12.45
CA THR A 93 0.56 19.12 -11.11
C THR A 93 -0.45 17.99 -11.12
N HIS A 94 -0.03 16.85 -10.56
CA HIS A 94 -0.82 15.64 -10.40
C HIS A 94 -1.02 15.35 -8.92
N CYS A 95 -2.20 14.81 -8.57
CA CYS A 95 -2.45 14.28 -7.23
C CYS A 95 -2.36 12.76 -7.30
N VAL A 96 -1.44 12.18 -6.55
CA VAL A 96 -1.19 10.73 -6.55
C VAL A 96 -1.40 10.22 -5.13
N TYR A 97 -2.20 9.16 -4.97
CA TYR A 97 -2.44 8.59 -3.65
C TYR A 97 -1.19 7.89 -3.14
N TRP A 98 -0.95 7.92 -1.82
CA TRP A 98 0.21 7.24 -1.23
C TRP A 98 0.26 5.75 -1.56
N ALA A 99 -0.92 5.14 -1.72
CA ALA A 99 -1.14 3.80 -2.27
C ALA A 99 -0.47 3.56 -3.64
N ASP A 100 -0.60 4.52 -4.56
CA ASP A 100 -0.02 4.42 -5.90
C ASP A 100 1.47 4.73 -5.87
N VAL A 101 1.87 5.65 -5.00
CA VAL A 101 3.29 5.93 -4.73
C VAL A 101 3.98 4.66 -4.21
N ALA A 102 3.41 3.96 -3.23
CA ALA A 102 3.95 2.72 -2.68
C ALA A 102 4.23 1.68 -3.77
N ARG A 103 3.27 1.52 -4.68
CA ARG A 103 3.32 0.54 -5.78
C ARG A 103 4.32 0.92 -6.88
N ASN A 104 4.31 2.18 -7.31
CA ASN A 104 5.13 2.63 -8.44
C ASN A 104 6.59 2.96 -8.07
N THR A 105 6.87 3.22 -6.80
CA THR A 105 8.24 3.50 -6.36
C THR A 105 9.08 2.23 -6.18
N GLY A 106 8.51 1.03 -6.35
CA GLY A 106 9.26 -0.22 -6.23
C GLY A 106 9.84 -0.46 -4.84
N TYR A 107 9.32 0.21 -3.80
CA TYR A 107 9.68 -0.06 -2.40
C TYR A 107 8.99 -1.33 -1.93
N ALA A 108 9.24 -2.44 -2.62
CA ALA A 108 9.15 -3.76 -2.02
C ALA A 108 10.18 -3.78 -0.90
N ASP A 109 9.65 -3.87 0.31
CA ASP A 109 10.30 -4.17 1.57
C ASP A 109 11.73 -4.74 1.44
N SER A 110 12.75 -3.88 1.58
CA SER A 110 14.15 -4.33 1.73
C SER A 110 14.41 -4.92 3.13
N SER A 111 13.38 -5.14 3.96
CA SER A 111 13.55 -5.70 5.31
C SER A 111 13.45 -7.23 5.36
N HIS A 112 13.38 -7.93 4.22
CA HIS A 112 13.39 -9.40 4.22
C HIS A 112 14.41 -10.02 3.24
N SER A 113 15.70 -9.82 3.51
CA SER A 113 16.74 -10.80 3.17
C SER A 113 18.03 -10.58 3.98
N GLU A 114 17.95 -10.62 5.31
CA GLU A 114 19.05 -11.15 6.10
C GLU A 114 19.03 -12.68 5.99
N ARG A 115 19.46 -13.23 4.85
CA ARG A 115 20.07 -14.56 4.82
C ARG A 115 21.53 -14.36 4.48
N GLY A 116 22.34 -14.42 5.52
CA GLY A 116 23.77 -14.17 5.48
C GLY A 116 24.46 -14.94 4.38
N SER A 117 25.18 -14.21 3.53
CA SER A 117 26.35 -14.75 2.86
C SER A 117 27.52 -14.52 3.81
N LYS A 118 27.82 -15.53 4.62
CA LYS A 118 29.03 -15.58 5.42
C LYS A 118 30.21 -15.38 4.47
N HIS A 119 31.04 -14.39 4.79
CA HIS A 119 32.43 -14.37 4.34
C HIS A 119 33.05 -15.74 4.63
N ASP A 120 33.49 -16.44 3.59
CA ASP A 120 34.52 -17.46 3.73
C ASP A 120 35.75 -17.00 2.94
N ASP A 121 36.63 -16.37 3.70
CA ASP A 121 37.91 -15.82 3.29
C ASP A 121 38.94 -16.96 3.35
N THR A 122 38.88 -17.89 2.39
CA THR A 122 39.90 -18.94 2.29
C THR A 122 40.94 -18.59 1.23
N LYS A 123 41.95 -17.88 1.72
CA LYS A 123 43.36 -17.90 1.28
C LYS A 123 43.70 -19.02 0.29
N ARG A 124 44.21 -18.64 -0.89
CA ARG A 124 45.29 -19.42 -1.51
C ARG A 124 46.29 -18.52 -2.24
N LYS A 125 47.29 -18.09 -1.48
CA LYS A 125 48.63 -17.75 -1.97
C LYS A 125 49.30 -19.01 -2.55
N LYS A 126 50.07 -18.78 -3.62
CA LYS A 126 51.35 -19.40 -4.05
C LYS A 126 51.28 -19.65 -5.55
N SER A 127 51.99 -18.87 -6.37
CA SER A 127 53.45 -18.81 -6.58
C SER A 127 53.77 -19.52 -7.88
#